data_AF-A0A850Y7X0-F1
#
_entry.id   AF-A0A850Y7X0-F1
#
_cell.length_a   1.000
_cell.length_b   1.000
_cell.length_c   1.000
_cell.angle_alpha   90.00
_cell.angle_beta   90.00
_cell.angle_gamma   90.00
#
_symmetry.space_group_name_H-M   'P 1'
#
loop_
_entity.id
_entity.type
_entity.pdbx_description
1 polymer ?
#
loop_
_entity_poly.entity_id
_entity_poly.type
_entity_poly.pdbx_seq_one_letter_code
_entity_poly.pdbx_strand_id
1 'polypeptide(L)'
;LDQIKNKPGISLTDFIKTCSHIGTEQYKADLLATALAQQLQIARAVTKCFACGEEGHVRKQCSKNKQGNKKPNKLCPRCKKGYHWSNECPSKYDKEGKPLPYWQKLKGGTKSCAPQQNRIQPQQTHT
;
A
#
# COMPACT_ATOMS: atom_id res chain seq x y z
N LEU A 1 -20.40 -26.98 -5.00
CA LEU A 1 -21.66 -27.74 -4.89
C LEU A 1 -22.90 -26.85 -4.85
N ASP A 2 -22.89 -25.73 -4.11
CA ASP A 2 -24.07 -24.86 -3.95
C ASP A 2 -24.67 -24.34 -5.29
N GLN A 3 -23.81 -23.97 -6.23
CA GLN A 3 -24.23 -23.46 -7.56
C GLN A 3 -24.88 -24.50 -8.49
N ILE A 4 -24.79 -25.78 -8.17
CA ILE A 4 -25.26 -26.89 -9.03
C ILE A 4 -26.57 -27.48 -8.51
N LYS A 5 -26.82 -27.37 -7.19
CA LYS A 5 -28.01 -27.92 -6.53
C LYS A 5 -29.32 -27.27 -6.98
N ASN A 6 -29.29 -26.01 -7.42
CA ASN A 6 -30.48 -25.24 -7.80
C ASN A 6 -30.73 -25.16 -9.31
N LYS A 7 -29.96 -25.88 -10.15
CA LYS A 7 -30.08 -25.78 -11.60
C LYS A 7 -31.02 -26.86 -12.15
N PRO A 8 -32.16 -26.50 -12.77
CA PRO A 8 -33.07 -27.48 -13.36
C PRO A 8 -32.41 -28.17 -14.56
N GLY A 9 -32.47 -29.50 -14.62
CA GLY A 9 -31.90 -30.30 -15.70
C GLY A 9 -30.46 -30.80 -15.50
N ILE A 10 -29.92 -30.75 -14.28
CA ILE A 10 -28.56 -31.25 -14.01
C ILE A 10 -28.55 -32.78 -13.92
N SER A 11 -27.59 -33.42 -14.62
CA SER A 11 -27.46 -34.88 -14.63
C SER A 11 -26.56 -35.37 -13.50
N LEU A 12 -26.73 -36.64 -13.09
CA LEU A 12 -25.81 -37.32 -12.16
C LEU A 12 -24.35 -37.23 -12.63
N THR A 13 -24.11 -37.32 -13.93
CA THR A 13 -22.79 -37.17 -14.53
C THR A 13 -22.19 -35.80 -14.28
N ASP A 14 -23.00 -34.75 -14.24
CA ASP A 14 -22.52 -33.39 -13.97
C ASP A 14 -22.11 -33.22 -12.51
N PHE A 15 -22.85 -33.83 -11.58
CA PHE A 15 -22.42 -33.90 -10.18
C PHE A 15 -21.06 -34.59 -10.04
N ILE A 16 -20.88 -35.76 -10.67
CA ILE A 16 -19.61 -36.50 -10.63
C ILE A 16 -18.46 -35.66 -11.20
N LYS A 17 -18.66 -35.01 -12.35
CA LYS A 17 -17.66 -34.13 -12.97
C LYS A 17 -17.23 -33.01 -12.02
N THR A 18 -18.16 -32.43 -11.27
CA THR A 18 -17.84 -31.32 -10.35
C THR A 18 -17.08 -31.77 -9.12
N CYS A 19 -17.25 -33.02 -8.70
CA CYS A 19 -16.52 -33.60 -7.58
C CYS A 19 -15.12 -34.12 -7.96
N SER A 20 -14.82 -34.24 -9.26
CA SER A 20 -13.58 -34.87 -9.74
C SER A 20 -12.28 -34.21 -9.25
N HIS A 21 -12.30 -32.92 -8.91
CA HIS A 21 -11.11 -32.21 -8.43
C HIS A 21 -10.92 -32.28 -6.90
N ILE A 22 -11.94 -32.75 -6.16
CA ILE A 22 -11.92 -32.78 -4.69
C ILE A 22 -10.91 -33.83 -4.23
N GLY A 23 -10.03 -33.44 -3.29
CA GLY A 23 -9.00 -34.33 -2.73
C GLY A 23 -7.66 -34.33 -3.48
N THR A 24 -7.58 -33.68 -4.64
CA THR A 24 -6.30 -33.43 -5.32
C THR A 24 -5.42 -32.47 -4.51
N GLU A 25 -4.11 -32.50 -4.75
CA GLU A 25 -3.18 -31.54 -4.12
C GLU A 25 -3.49 -30.09 -4.54
N GLN A 26 -4.00 -29.89 -5.76
CA GLN A 26 -4.48 -28.59 -6.22
C GLN A 26 -5.63 -28.09 -5.35
N TYR A 27 -6.64 -28.93 -5.09
CA TYR A 27 -7.76 -28.57 -4.21
C TYR A 27 -7.30 -28.17 -2.80
N LYS A 28 -6.33 -28.89 -2.23
CA LYS A 28 -5.75 -28.56 -0.92
C LYS A 28 -5.01 -27.22 -0.95
N ALA A 29 -4.25 -26.96 -2.02
CA ALA A 29 -3.54 -25.70 -2.21
C ALA A 29 -4.52 -24.52 -2.35
N ASP A 30 -5.58 -24.65 -3.13
CA ASP A 30 -6.62 -23.63 -3.28
C ASP A 30 -7.37 -23.38 -1.97
N LEU A 31 -7.69 -24.44 -1.21
CA LEU A 31 -8.33 -24.33 0.10
C LEU A 31 -7.44 -23.55 1.08
N LEU A 32 -6.15 -23.88 1.12
CA LEU A 32 -5.18 -23.16 1.94
C LEU A 32 -5.04 -21.69 1.48
N ALA A 33 -4.91 -21.45 0.18
CA ALA A 33 -4.78 -20.11 -0.38
C ALA A 33 -6.01 -19.24 -0.06
N THR A 34 -7.21 -19.82 -0.11
CA THR A 34 -8.46 -19.15 0.25
C THR A 34 -8.48 -18.76 1.73
N ALA A 35 -8.10 -19.67 2.62
CA ALA A 35 -8.03 -19.39 4.05
C ALA A 35 -7.03 -18.27 4.37
N LEU A 36 -5.85 -18.30 3.73
CA LEU A 36 -4.85 -17.24 3.88
C LEU A 36 -5.34 -15.91 3.31
N ALA A 37 -6.00 -15.92 2.15
CA ALA A 37 -6.57 -14.72 1.56
C ALA A 37 -7.60 -14.06 2.50
N GLN A 38 -8.48 -14.85 3.13
CA GLN A 38 -9.44 -14.35 4.12
C GLN A 38 -8.72 -13.72 5.32
N GLN A 39 -7.68 -14.36 5.84
CA GLN A 39 -6.89 -13.81 6.95
C GLN A 39 -6.21 -12.48 6.59
N LEU A 40 -5.73 -12.35 5.35
CA LEU A 40 -5.16 -11.09 4.86
C LEU A 40 -6.23 -9.99 4.68
N GLN A 41 -7.47 -10.34 4.35
CA GLN A 41 -8.56 -9.36 4.32
C GLN A 41 -8.86 -8.82 5.72
N ILE A 42 -8.89 -9.67 6.75
CA ILE A 42 -9.05 -9.24 8.14
C ILE A 42 -7.91 -8.30 8.54
N ALA A 43 -6.66 -8.67 8.22
CA ALA A 43 -5.49 -7.83 8.51
C ALA A 43 -5.58 -6.45 7.82
N ARG A 44 -6.08 -6.39 6.58
CA ARG A 44 -6.32 -5.14 5.86
C ARG A 44 -7.46 -4.32 6.47
N ALA A 45 -8.53 -4.98 6.90
CA ALA A 45 -9.67 -4.33 7.55
C ALA A 45 -9.24 -3.58 8.82
N VAL A 46 -8.39 -4.19 9.66
CA VAL A 46 -7.88 -3.56 10.90
C VAL A 46 -6.72 -2.59 10.66
N THR A 47 -6.17 -2.53 9.44
CA THR A 47 -5.04 -1.65 9.14
C THR A 47 -5.50 -0.19 9.08
N LYS A 48 -4.98 0.63 10.00
CA LYS A 48 -5.19 2.08 10.00
C LYS A 48 -4.29 2.79 8.99
N CYS A 49 -4.88 3.71 8.24
CA CYS A 49 -4.19 4.51 7.26
C CYS A 49 -3.32 5.57 7.95
N PHE A 50 -2.00 5.52 7.73
CA PHE A 50 -1.05 6.50 8.24
C PHE A 50 -1.21 7.93 7.70
N ALA A 51 -2.17 8.19 6.81
CA ALA A 51 -2.44 9.54 6.28
C ALA A 51 -3.73 10.14 6.85
N CYS A 52 -4.84 9.38 6.87
CA CYS A 52 -6.14 9.88 7.35
C CYS A 52 -6.61 9.29 8.67
N GLY A 53 -5.94 8.27 9.20
CA GLY A 53 -6.30 7.60 10.46
C GLY A 53 -7.44 6.57 10.35
N GLU A 54 -8.15 6.51 9.23
CA GLU A 54 -9.23 5.53 9.00
C GLU A 54 -8.68 4.13 8.71
N GLU A 55 -9.44 3.11 9.09
CA GLU A 55 -9.10 1.71 8.88
C GLU A 55 -9.53 1.18 7.50
N GLY A 56 -9.19 -0.07 7.20
CA GLY A 56 -9.51 -0.72 5.93
C GLY A 56 -8.56 -0.43 4.78
N HIS A 57 -7.55 0.45 4.95
CA HIS A 57 -6.62 0.77 3.88
C HIS A 57 -5.28 1.35 4.36
N VAL A 58 -4.27 1.26 3.50
CA VAL A 58 -2.95 1.88 3.70
C VAL A 58 -2.85 3.21 2.95
N ARG A 59 -1.89 4.08 3.31
CA ARG A 59 -1.66 5.40 2.68
C ARG A 59 -1.71 5.38 1.14
N LYS A 60 -1.17 4.35 0.49
CA LYS A 60 -1.18 4.20 -0.98
C LYS A 60 -2.58 4.07 -1.59
N GLN A 61 -3.50 3.47 -0.85
CA GLN A 61 -4.88 3.19 -1.25
C GLN A 61 -5.87 4.21 -0.65
N CYS A 62 -5.36 5.28 -0.01
CA CYS A 62 -6.20 6.27 0.62
C CYS A 62 -6.77 7.21 -0.43
N SER A 63 -8.09 7.19 -0.62
CA SER A 63 -8.80 8.09 -1.53
C SER A 63 -8.62 9.57 -1.17
N LYS A 64 -8.39 9.86 0.13
CA LYS A 64 -8.08 11.21 0.62
C LYS A 64 -6.64 11.62 0.31
N ASN A 65 -5.72 10.69 0.02
CA ASN A 65 -4.31 10.96 -0.28
C ASN A 65 -4.07 11.55 -1.69
N LYS A 66 -5.06 12.26 -2.26
CA LYS A 66 -4.81 13.18 -3.39
C LYS A 66 -3.93 14.37 -2.99
N GLN A 67 -3.57 14.53 -1.72
CA GLN A 67 -2.64 15.59 -1.28
C GLN A 67 -1.15 15.28 -1.54
N GLY A 68 -0.82 14.39 -2.48
CA GLY A 68 0.55 14.13 -2.93
C GLY A 68 1.30 15.34 -3.51
N ASN A 69 0.67 16.50 -3.63
CA ASN A 69 1.28 17.76 -4.06
C ASN A 69 1.09 18.90 -3.04
N LYS A 70 1.25 18.62 -1.74
CA LYS A 70 1.45 19.74 -0.79
C LYS A 70 2.81 20.36 -1.09
N LYS A 71 2.80 21.59 -1.62
CA LYS A 71 3.99 22.45 -1.70
C LYS A 71 4.67 22.46 -0.33
N PRO A 72 6.01 22.42 -0.26
CA PRO A 72 6.68 22.45 1.03
C PRO A 72 6.29 23.73 1.78
N ASN A 73 6.07 23.64 3.09
CA ASN A 73 5.72 24.80 3.93
C ASN A 73 6.92 25.73 4.21
N LYS A 74 8.07 25.42 3.61
CA LYS A 74 9.34 26.14 3.75
C LYS A 74 9.79 26.63 2.38
N LEU A 75 10.44 27.79 2.38
CA LEU A 75 11.01 28.36 1.17
C LEU A 75 12.00 27.37 0.54
N CYS A 76 12.04 27.33 -0.79
CA CYS A 76 13.00 26.51 -1.50
C CYS A 76 14.42 26.83 -1.00
N PRO A 77 15.18 25.86 -0.48
CA PRO A 77 16.50 26.16 0.07
C PRO A 77 17.52 26.55 -1.02
N ARG A 78 17.19 26.32 -2.30
CA ARG A 78 18.05 26.68 -3.43
C ARG A 78 17.90 28.16 -3.80
N CYS A 79 16.72 28.57 -4.26
CA CYS A 79 16.49 29.94 -4.70
C CYS A 79 15.99 30.87 -3.60
N LYS A 80 15.59 30.32 -2.46
CA LYS A 80 14.92 31.05 -1.35
C LYS A 80 13.71 31.86 -1.81
N LYS A 81 13.13 31.49 -2.96
CA LYS A 81 12.05 32.22 -3.64
C LYS A 81 10.88 31.27 -3.93
N GLY A 82 9.84 31.38 -3.12
CA GLY A 82 8.64 30.54 -3.23
C GLY A 82 8.75 29.17 -2.55
N TYR A 83 7.63 28.45 -2.59
CA TYR A 83 7.40 27.20 -1.87
C TYR A 83 7.33 26.04 -2.86
N HIS A 84 8.49 25.45 -3.15
CA HIS A 84 8.65 24.30 -4.03
C HIS A 84 9.86 23.47 -3.59
N TRP A 85 9.90 22.20 -4.01
CA TRP A 85 11.03 21.32 -3.72
C TRP A 85 12.25 21.73 -4.53
N SER A 86 13.46 21.56 -3.99
CA SER A 86 14.71 21.93 -4.68
C SER A 86 14.87 21.31 -6.07
N ASN A 87 14.29 20.12 -6.26
CA ASN A 87 14.30 19.38 -7.52
C ASN A 87 13.34 19.98 -8.57
N GLU A 88 12.33 20.70 -8.13
CA GLU A 88 11.30 21.35 -8.98
C GLU A 88 11.51 22.87 -9.04
N CYS A 89 12.70 23.34 -8.65
CA CYS A 89 13.02 24.76 -8.61
C CYS A 89 13.12 25.35 -10.03
N PRO A 90 12.20 26.26 -10.44
CA PRO A 90 12.24 26.86 -11.77
C PRO A 90 13.23 28.03 -11.85
N SER A 91 13.69 28.53 -10.71
CA SER A 91 14.56 29.71 -10.64
C SER A 91 15.98 29.35 -11.07
N LYS A 92 16.58 30.22 -11.91
CA LYS A 92 18.01 30.16 -12.26
C LYS A 92 18.89 31.01 -11.33
N TYR A 93 18.28 31.90 -10.56
CA TYR A 93 18.95 32.83 -9.65
C TYR A 93 18.35 32.71 -8.24
N ASP A 94 19.15 33.00 -7.22
CA ASP A 94 18.69 33.13 -5.84
C ASP A 94 17.97 34.47 -5.60
N LYS A 95 17.50 34.71 -4.36
CA LYS A 95 16.86 35.97 -3.98
C LYS A 95 17.86 37.14 -3.97
N GLU A 96 19.15 36.85 -3.88
CA GLU A 96 20.27 37.79 -3.88
C GLU A 96 20.80 38.11 -5.30
N GLY A 97 20.18 37.56 -6.35
CA GLY A 97 20.56 37.80 -7.75
C GLY A 97 21.77 37.00 -8.23
N LYS A 98 22.30 36.08 -7.41
CA LYS A 98 23.41 35.20 -7.77
C LYS A 98 22.90 34.01 -8.58
N PRO A 99 23.64 33.57 -9.62
CA PRO A 99 23.26 32.39 -10.39
C PRO A 99 23.33 31.13 -9.51
N LEU A 100 22.31 30.29 -9.62
CA LEU A 100 22.23 29.04 -8.87
C LEU A 100 23.22 28.00 -9.44
N PRO A 101 23.87 27.19 -8.58
CA PRO A 101 24.76 26.14 -9.03
C PRO A 101 24.00 25.10 -9.86
N TYR A 102 24.62 24.64 -10.95
CA TYR A 102 24.08 23.59 -11.80
C TYR A 102 23.94 22.29 -11.00
N TRP A 103 22.78 21.65 -11.12
CA TRP A 103 22.47 20.45 -10.36
C TRP A 103 23.17 19.25 -11.02
N GLN A 104 24.22 18.73 -10.38
CA GLN A 104 24.80 17.46 -10.78
C GLN A 104 23.96 16.33 -10.19
N LYS A 105 23.33 15.56 -11.07
CA LYS A 105 22.58 14.34 -10.74
C LYS A 105 23.57 13.27 -10.29
N LEU A 106 24.03 13.33 -9.05
CA LEU A 106 24.70 12.18 -8.44
C LEU A 106 23.67 11.06 -8.34
N LYS A 107 23.83 10.05 -9.21
CA LYS A 107 23.02 8.85 -9.22
C LYS A 107 23.15 8.16 -7.86
N GLY A 108 22.01 7.80 -7.27
CA GLY A 108 21.94 6.69 -6.32
C GLY A 108 22.40 6.98 -4.89
N GLY A 109 21.70 7.87 -4.18
CA GLY A 109 21.71 7.83 -2.71
C GLY A 109 20.85 6.65 -2.24
N THR A 110 21.50 5.56 -1.84
CA THR A 110 20.89 4.46 -1.10
C THR A 110 20.08 5.03 0.06
N LYS A 111 18.77 4.78 0.03
CA LYS A 111 17.90 5.11 1.17
C LYS A 111 18.26 4.07 2.23
N SER A 112 19.17 4.42 3.14
CA SER A 112 19.34 3.65 4.37
C SER A 112 18.07 3.85 5.18
N CYS A 113 17.04 3.03 4.91
CA CYS A 113 15.98 2.83 5.86
C CYS A 113 16.64 2.21 7.09
N ALA A 114 16.86 3.00 8.13
CA ALA A 114 17.08 2.45 9.45
C ALA A 114 15.91 1.48 9.75
N PRO A 115 16.17 0.24 10.18
CA PRO A 115 15.08 -0.67 10.51
C PRO A 115 14.28 -0.02 11.65
N GLN A 116 13.00 0.28 11.39
CA GLN A 116 12.08 0.63 12.46
C GLN A 116 11.95 -0.61 13.33
N GLN A 117 12.67 -0.62 14.47
CA GLN A 117 12.46 -1.60 15.52
C GLN A 117 11.00 -1.47 15.96
N ASN A 118 10.25 -2.52 15.64
CA ASN A 118 8.87 -2.70 16.00
C ASN A 118 8.75 -2.64 17.53
N ARG A 119 8.24 -1.53 18.06
CA ARG A 119 7.98 -1.36 19.48
C ARG A 119 6.68 -2.07 19.81
N ILE A 120 6.76 -3.35 20.13
CA ILE A 120 5.67 -4.09 20.76
C ILE A 120 5.42 -3.44 22.12
N GLN A 121 4.27 -2.78 22.30
CA GLN A 121 3.80 -2.37 23.62
C GLN A 121 3.15 -3.59 24.27
N PRO A 122 3.54 -3.99 25.49
CA PRO A 122 2.83 -5.04 26.21
C PRO A 122 1.43 -4.54 26.61
N GLN A 123 0.40 -5.31 26.27
CA GLN A 123 -0.96 -5.04 26.73
C GLN A 123 -1.04 -5.29 28.23
N GLN A 124 -1.55 -4.30 28.97
CA GLN A 124 -1.83 -4.43 30.39
C GLN A 124 -3.09 -5.26 30.57
N THR A 125 -2.97 -6.40 31.25
CA THR A 125 -4.09 -7.19 31.76
C THR A 125 -4.60 -6.52 33.03
N HIS A 126 -5.84 -6.02 33.01
CA HIS A 126 -6.56 -5.64 34.22
C HIS A 126 -7.22 -6.89 34.81
N THR A 127 -6.91 -7.14 36.08
CA THR A 127 -7.55 -8.12 36.98
C THR A 127 -8.98 -7.71 37.30
#